data_AF-A0A4V1SBQ7-F1
#
_entry.id   AF-A0A4V1SBQ7-F1
#
_cell.length_a   1.000
_cell.length_b   1.000
_cell.length_c   1.000
_cell.angle_alpha   90.00
_cell.angle_beta   90.00
_cell.angle_gamma   90.00
#
_symmetry.space_group_name_H-M   'P 1'
#
loop_
_entity.id
_entity.type
_entity.pdbx_description
1 polymer ?
#
loop_
_entity_poly.entity_id
_entity_poly.type
_entity_poly.pdbx_seq_one_letter_code
_entity_poly.pdbx_strand_id
1 'polypeptide(L)'
;MKNQSLLQVLAGLALALSSCDRQVPPPAPKPVAVSPAESPAATAAKSAFQKSLGELAVEMGAIRREADVTGNPLLLLKKLPEILEKARAVSTQDLPADLKTAYEEWLRTNEAHVAAIQTLPADFPSKVDDLPVYYEKNPAAAETFAAMNASMEQASDAATAAKAKLQTVAEKEKLDISKFLNGGQGE
;
A
#
# COMPACT_ATOMS: atom_id res chain seq x y z
N MET A 1 -4.20 9.79 -32.28
CA MET A 1 -3.87 8.62 -31.44
C MET A 1 -3.09 9.10 -30.22
N LYS A 2 -3.73 9.62 -29.16
CA LYS A 2 -3.02 10.13 -27.96
C LYS A 2 -3.68 9.82 -26.60
N ASN A 3 -4.89 9.26 -26.59
CA ASN A 3 -5.65 9.04 -25.35
C ASN A 3 -5.62 7.58 -24.85
N GLN A 4 -4.99 6.66 -25.59
CA GLN A 4 -4.90 5.25 -25.19
C GLN A 4 -3.82 4.98 -24.13
N SER A 5 -2.67 5.69 -24.16
CA SER A 5 -1.60 5.48 -23.16
C SER A 5 -2.00 5.93 -21.76
N LEU A 6 -2.78 7.01 -21.62
CA LEU A 6 -3.15 7.55 -20.31
C LEU A 6 -4.12 6.64 -19.55
N LEU A 7 -5.03 5.99 -20.28
CA LEU A 7 -5.94 4.96 -19.75
C LEU A 7 -5.20 3.65 -19.42
N GLN A 8 -4.18 3.27 -20.19
CA GLN A 8 -3.34 2.10 -19.87
C GLN A 8 -2.42 2.35 -18.66
N VAL A 9 -1.97 3.59 -18.47
CA VAL A 9 -1.18 4.00 -17.30
C VAL A 9 -2.04 4.04 -16.03
N LEU A 10 -3.28 4.52 -16.12
CA LEU A 10 -4.25 4.46 -15.03
C LEU A 10 -4.68 3.02 -14.72
N ALA A 11 -4.73 2.15 -15.73
CA ALA A 11 -4.92 0.72 -15.51
C ALA A 11 -3.74 0.12 -14.73
N GLY A 12 -2.49 0.56 -14.93
CA GLY A 12 -1.33 0.15 -14.13
C GLY A 12 -1.44 0.50 -12.64
N LEU A 13 -1.96 1.69 -12.33
CA LEU A 13 -2.23 2.13 -10.95
C LEU A 13 -3.40 1.39 -10.30
N ALA A 14 -4.42 1.05 -11.10
CA ALA A 14 -5.52 0.20 -10.66
C ALA A 14 -5.11 -1.27 -10.50
N LEU A 15 -4.17 -1.78 -11.32
CA LEU A 15 -3.68 -3.17 -11.28
C LEU A 15 -2.87 -3.47 -10.01
N ALA A 16 -2.11 -2.49 -9.49
CA ALA A 16 -1.43 -2.61 -8.19
C ALA A 16 -2.41 -2.70 -7.00
N LEU A 17 -3.65 -2.21 -7.17
CA LEU A 17 -4.71 -2.21 -6.15
C LEU A 17 -5.82 -3.24 -6.44
N SER A 18 -5.82 -3.91 -7.60
CA SER A 18 -6.93 -4.76 -8.06
C SER A 18 -6.48 -5.82 -9.07
N SER A 19 -5.61 -6.75 -8.66
CA SER A 19 -5.41 -8.09 -9.29
C SER A 19 -4.20 -8.79 -8.66
N CYS A 20 -4.15 -10.10 -8.39
CA CYS A 20 -5.01 -11.21 -8.75
C CYS A 20 -5.03 -12.22 -7.59
N ASP A 21 -6.25 -12.61 -7.23
CA ASP A 21 -6.56 -13.79 -6.43
C ASP A 21 -5.97 -15.03 -7.11
N ARG A 22 -4.80 -15.47 -6.64
CA ARG A 22 -4.27 -16.80 -6.96
C ARG A 22 -4.53 -17.64 -5.72
N GLN A 23 -5.64 -18.37 -5.73
CA GLN A 23 -5.94 -19.41 -4.74
C GLN A 23 -4.71 -20.27 -4.50
N VAL A 24 -4.08 -20.09 -3.34
CA VAL A 24 -3.02 -20.95 -2.83
C VAL A 24 -3.71 -22.15 -2.19
N PRO A 25 -3.45 -23.40 -2.64
CA PRO A 25 -4.03 -24.58 -2.00
C PRO A 25 -3.51 -24.67 -0.55
N PRO A 26 -4.35 -25.09 0.41
CA PRO A 26 -4.01 -25.06 1.82
C PRO A 26 -2.85 -26.04 2.13
N PRO A 27 -1.84 -25.62 2.92
CA PRO A 27 -0.80 -26.53 3.38
C PRO A 27 -1.36 -27.54 4.39
N ALA A 28 -0.94 -28.79 4.25
CA ALA A 28 -1.33 -29.89 5.14
C ALA A 28 -0.92 -29.65 6.61
N PRO A 29 -1.71 -30.14 7.59
CA PRO A 29 -1.47 -29.89 9.00
C PRO A 29 -0.20 -30.60 9.47
N LYS A 30 0.81 -29.83 9.91
CA LYS A 30 1.95 -30.33 10.69
C LYS A 30 1.66 -30.25 12.19
N PRO A 31 2.33 -31.07 13.02
CA PRO A 31 2.06 -31.14 14.46
C PRO A 31 2.34 -29.79 15.13
N VAL A 32 1.42 -29.38 16.01
CA VAL A 32 1.50 -28.15 16.78
C VAL A 32 2.57 -28.32 17.86
N ALA A 33 3.71 -27.65 17.70
CA ALA A 33 4.61 -27.40 18.81
C ALA A 33 3.93 -26.42 19.77
N VAL A 34 3.79 -26.82 21.04
CA VAL A 34 3.23 -25.98 22.10
C VAL A 34 4.12 -24.75 22.23
N SER A 35 3.63 -23.60 21.73
CA SER A 35 4.33 -22.33 21.83
C SER A 35 4.39 -21.89 23.29
N PRO A 36 5.50 -21.26 23.73
CA PRO A 36 5.59 -20.72 25.08
C PRO A 36 4.47 -19.70 25.31
N ALA A 37 3.97 -19.63 26.55
CA ALA A 37 2.89 -18.72 26.92
C ALA A 37 3.28 -17.27 26.58
N GLU A 38 2.43 -16.62 25.78
CA GLU A 38 2.64 -15.23 25.36
C GLU A 38 2.54 -14.29 26.56
N SER A 39 3.45 -13.31 26.64
CA SER A 39 3.42 -12.29 27.69
C SER A 39 2.21 -11.37 27.51
N PRO A 40 1.53 -10.95 28.61
CA PRO A 40 0.45 -9.95 28.54
C PRO A 40 0.84 -8.66 27.81
N ALA A 41 2.12 -8.26 27.86
CA ALA A 41 2.63 -7.10 27.14
C ALA A 41 2.59 -7.30 25.61
N ALA A 42 2.96 -8.49 25.13
CA ALA A 42 2.94 -8.82 23.70
C ALA A 42 1.49 -8.88 23.16
N THR A 43 0.55 -9.43 23.93
CA THR A 43 -0.88 -9.45 23.57
C THR A 43 -1.48 -8.04 23.48
N ALA A 44 -1.11 -7.15 24.42
CA ALA A 44 -1.52 -5.75 24.38
C ALA A 44 -0.92 -4.99 23.19
N ALA A 45 0.38 -5.21 22.91
CA ALA A 45 1.07 -4.61 21.77
C ALA A 45 0.45 -5.04 20.43
N LYS A 46 0.18 -6.34 20.26
CA LYS A 46 -0.55 -6.89 19.11
C LYS A 46 -1.92 -6.23 18.90
N SER A 47 -2.68 -6.07 19.98
CA SER A 47 -4.00 -5.43 19.93
C SER A 47 -3.92 -3.96 19.52
N ALA A 48 -2.95 -3.22 20.08
CA ALA A 48 -2.71 -1.82 19.74
C ALA A 48 -2.23 -1.65 18.29
N PHE A 49 -1.36 -2.56 17.82
CA PHE A 49 -0.88 -2.61 16.45
C PHE A 49 -2.04 -2.85 15.47
N GLN A 50 -2.87 -3.87 15.70
CA GLN A 50 -4.03 -4.15 14.86
C GLN A 50 -5.01 -2.97 14.82
N LYS A 51 -5.29 -2.35 15.97
CA LYS A 51 -6.14 -1.17 16.03
C LYS A 51 -5.59 -0.02 15.18
N SER A 52 -4.29 0.26 15.30
CA SER A 52 -3.63 1.33 14.54
C SER A 52 -3.68 1.08 13.04
N LEU A 53 -3.43 -0.16 12.60
CA LEU A 53 -3.58 -0.55 11.19
C LEU A 53 -5.04 -0.46 10.72
N GLY A 54 -6.01 -0.78 11.58
CA GLY A 54 -7.43 -0.61 11.31
C GLY A 54 -7.83 0.85 11.10
N GLU A 55 -7.31 1.77 11.92
CA GLU A 55 -7.53 3.22 11.75
C GLU A 55 -6.94 3.71 10.41
N LEU A 56 -5.72 3.26 10.06
CA LEU A 56 -5.13 3.55 8.75
C LEU A 56 -5.93 2.97 7.58
N ALA A 57 -6.50 1.77 7.75
CA ALA A 57 -7.36 1.16 6.74
C ALA A 57 -8.62 2.02 6.48
N VAL A 58 -9.21 2.61 7.52
CA VAL A 58 -10.35 3.52 7.39
C VAL A 58 -9.97 4.76 6.60
N GLU A 59 -8.81 5.36 6.89
CA GLU A 59 -8.33 6.53 6.14
C GLU A 59 -8.06 6.21 4.67
N MET A 60 -7.37 5.09 4.38
CA MET A 60 -7.13 4.64 3.01
C MET A 60 -8.45 4.38 2.25
N GLY A 61 -9.42 3.75 2.92
CA GLY A 61 -10.75 3.52 2.37
C GLY A 61 -11.49 4.83 2.08
N ALA A 62 -11.36 5.85 2.93
CA ALA A 62 -11.96 7.16 2.72
C ALA A 62 -11.35 7.89 1.50
N ILE A 63 -10.03 7.89 1.37
CA ILE A 63 -9.33 8.49 0.22
C ILE A 63 -9.75 7.78 -1.07
N ARG A 64 -9.88 6.45 -1.04
CA ARG A 64 -10.31 5.69 -2.21
C ARG A 64 -11.75 6.01 -2.61
N ARG A 65 -12.68 6.08 -1.65
CA ARG A 65 -14.06 6.50 -1.93
C ARG A 65 -14.10 7.91 -2.50
N GLU A 66 -13.28 8.82 -1.99
CA GLU A 66 -13.17 10.17 -2.54
C GLU A 66 -12.66 10.14 -3.99
N ALA A 67 -11.62 9.36 -4.28
CA ALA A 67 -11.11 9.15 -5.62
C ALA A 67 -12.20 8.62 -6.56
N ASP A 68 -12.99 7.63 -6.13
CA ASP A 68 -14.07 7.05 -6.93
C ASP A 68 -15.21 8.06 -7.19
N VAL A 69 -15.67 8.76 -6.13
CA VAL A 69 -16.77 9.74 -6.23
C VAL A 69 -16.39 10.95 -7.09
N THR A 70 -15.13 11.39 -7.00
CA THR A 70 -14.66 12.56 -7.73
C THR A 70 -14.09 12.22 -9.11
N GLY A 71 -14.08 10.93 -9.50
CA GLY A 71 -13.45 10.46 -10.74
C GLY A 71 -11.95 10.75 -10.77
N ASN A 72 -11.31 10.77 -9.60
CA ASN A 72 -9.96 11.26 -9.43
C ASN A 72 -8.97 10.19 -8.93
N PRO A 73 -8.38 9.40 -9.84
CA PRO A 73 -7.43 8.35 -9.48
C PRO A 73 -6.07 8.87 -8.98
N LEU A 74 -5.68 10.12 -9.30
CA LEU A 74 -4.38 10.67 -8.87
C LEU A 74 -4.40 11.14 -7.41
N LEU A 75 -5.58 11.19 -6.78
CA LEU A 75 -5.71 11.55 -5.38
C LEU A 75 -4.93 10.58 -4.47
N LEU A 76 -4.97 9.29 -4.77
CA LEU A 76 -4.25 8.26 -4.01
C LEU A 76 -2.73 8.48 -4.09
N LEU A 77 -2.20 8.85 -5.26
CA LEU A 77 -0.77 9.16 -5.41
C LEU A 77 -0.35 10.32 -4.50
N LYS A 78 -1.15 11.38 -4.44
CA LYS A 78 -0.84 12.54 -3.59
C LYS A 78 -0.94 12.25 -2.10
N LYS A 79 -1.82 11.32 -1.70
CA LYS A 79 -2.08 11.00 -0.29
C LYS A 79 -1.23 9.85 0.24
N LEU A 80 -0.63 9.03 -0.64
CA LEU A 80 0.20 7.89 -0.24
C LEU A 80 1.37 8.29 0.68
N PRO A 81 2.11 9.39 0.46
CA PRO A 81 3.18 9.80 1.37
C PRO A 81 2.68 10.06 2.80
N GLU A 82 1.53 10.74 2.95
CA GLU A 82 0.93 11.03 4.26
C GLU A 82 0.51 9.74 4.99
N ILE A 83 -0.08 8.79 4.25
CA ILE A 83 -0.48 7.48 4.80
C ILE A 83 0.76 6.68 5.24
N LEU A 84 1.83 6.68 4.45
CA LEU A 84 3.05 5.96 4.79
C LEU A 84 3.73 6.54 6.03
N GLU A 85 3.74 7.87 6.20
CA GLU A 85 4.26 8.51 7.41
C GLU A 85 3.46 8.10 8.66
N LYS A 86 2.12 8.02 8.57
CA LYS A 86 1.31 7.51 9.67
C LYS A 86 1.56 6.02 9.94
N ALA A 87 1.80 5.22 8.89
CA ALA A 87 2.19 3.82 9.04
C ALA A 87 3.55 3.68 9.78
N ARG A 88 4.55 4.52 9.46
CA ARG A 88 5.83 4.54 10.20
C ARG A 88 5.65 4.87 11.69
N ALA A 89 4.64 5.66 12.03
CA ALA A 89 4.34 6.04 13.41
C ALA A 89 3.67 4.93 14.23
N VAL A 90 3.22 3.84 13.60
CA VAL A 90 2.64 2.69 14.31
C VAL A 90 3.71 2.03 15.16
N SER A 91 3.44 1.93 16.48
CA SER A 91 4.38 1.29 17.39
C SER A 91 4.54 -0.20 17.09
N THR A 92 5.79 -0.63 16.96
CA THR A 92 6.19 -2.04 16.80
C THR A 92 6.86 -2.59 18.07
N GLN A 93 6.82 -1.82 19.16
CA GLN A 93 7.40 -2.23 20.44
C GLN A 93 6.68 -3.48 20.96
N ASP A 94 7.45 -4.44 21.49
CA ASP A 94 6.95 -5.69 22.07
C ASP A 94 6.17 -6.60 21.10
N LEU A 95 6.20 -6.31 19.79
CA LEU A 95 5.70 -7.23 18.76
C LEU A 95 6.65 -8.42 18.57
N PRO A 96 6.12 -9.59 18.14
CA PRO A 96 6.94 -10.70 17.69
C PRO A 96 7.96 -10.25 16.63
N ALA A 97 9.20 -10.73 16.73
CA ALA A 97 10.30 -10.30 15.87
C ALA A 97 9.99 -10.51 14.37
N ASP A 98 9.34 -11.61 14.03
CA ASP A 98 8.93 -11.92 12.65
C ASP A 98 7.90 -10.91 12.12
N LEU A 99 6.92 -10.53 12.96
CA LEU A 99 5.88 -9.56 12.60
C LEU A 99 6.48 -8.17 12.41
N LYS A 100 7.35 -7.75 13.34
CA LYS A 100 8.09 -6.49 13.22
C LYS A 100 8.92 -6.45 11.95
N THR A 101 9.70 -7.50 11.68
CA THR A 101 10.57 -7.57 10.49
C THR A 101 9.74 -7.53 9.20
N ALA A 102 8.62 -8.25 9.14
CA ALA A 102 7.74 -8.24 7.97
C ALA A 102 7.09 -6.86 7.77
N TYR A 103 6.73 -6.16 8.85
CA TYR A 103 6.16 -4.82 8.78
C TYR A 103 7.19 -3.77 8.34
N GLU A 104 8.42 -3.83 8.86
CA GLU A 104 9.53 -2.96 8.43
C GLU A 104 9.89 -3.18 6.95
N GLU A 105 9.87 -4.44 6.49
CA GLU A 105 10.06 -4.75 5.07
C GLU A 105 8.93 -4.20 4.20
N TRP A 106 7.68 -4.32 4.65
CA TRP A 106 6.52 -3.72 3.98
C TRP A 106 6.66 -2.19 3.91
N LEU A 107 7.03 -1.51 5.01
CA LEU A 107 7.29 -0.07 5.01
C LEU A 107 8.35 0.28 3.96
N ARG A 108 9.54 -0.34 4.03
CA ARG A 108 10.66 -0.07 3.12
C ARG A 108 10.30 -0.23 1.63
N THR A 109 9.51 -1.24 1.28
CA THR A 109 9.08 -1.44 -0.11
C THR A 109 8.05 -0.41 -0.57
N ASN A 110 7.22 0.11 0.33
CA ASN A 110 6.31 1.22 0.05
C ASN A 110 7.02 2.58 0.01
N GLU A 111 8.16 2.73 0.69
CA GLU A 111 9.01 3.92 0.57
C GLU A 111 9.54 4.12 -0.85
N ALA A 112 9.84 3.04 -1.56
CA ALA A 112 10.23 3.12 -2.97
C ALA A 112 9.11 3.70 -3.85
N HIS A 113 7.84 3.40 -3.53
CA HIS A 113 6.70 4.00 -4.21
C HIS A 113 6.57 5.50 -3.89
N VAL A 114 6.74 5.88 -2.63
CA VAL A 114 6.74 7.29 -2.22
C VAL A 114 7.88 8.06 -2.88
N ALA A 115 9.08 7.49 -2.94
CA ALA A 115 10.22 8.10 -3.62
C ALA A 115 9.94 8.32 -5.12
N ALA A 116 9.31 7.36 -5.79
CA ALA A 116 8.87 7.53 -7.17
C ALA A 116 7.87 8.69 -7.30
N ILE A 117 6.85 8.74 -6.44
CA ILE A 117 5.83 9.81 -6.46
C ILE A 117 6.44 11.19 -6.20
N GLN A 118 7.42 11.29 -5.29
CA GLN A 118 8.11 12.53 -4.96
C GLN A 118 8.94 13.10 -6.11
N THR A 119 9.17 12.34 -7.19
CA THR A 119 9.75 12.89 -8.43
C THR A 119 8.78 13.81 -9.17
N LEU A 120 7.47 13.68 -8.93
CA LEU A 120 6.47 14.55 -9.55
C LEU A 120 6.59 15.97 -8.97
N PRO A 121 6.40 17.00 -9.80
CA PRO A 121 6.31 18.37 -9.32
C PRO A 121 5.21 18.53 -8.26
N ALA A 122 5.42 19.41 -7.28
CA ALA A 122 4.44 19.64 -6.22
C ALA A 122 3.10 20.20 -6.73
N ASP A 123 3.13 20.90 -7.86
CA ASP A 123 1.96 21.43 -8.57
C ASP A 123 1.34 20.45 -9.57
N PHE A 124 1.85 19.20 -9.65
CA PHE A 124 1.31 18.17 -10.52
C PHE A 124 -0.20 18.01 -10.25
N PRO A 125 -1.05 17.94 -11.28
CA PRO A 125 -2.48 18.02 -11.08
C PRO A 125 -3.02 16.91 -10.20
N SER A 126 -4.02 17.26 -9.40
CA SER A 126 -4.73 16.24 -8.68
C SER A 126 -5.69 15.49 -9.58
N LYS A 127 -6.14 16.00 -10.73
CA LYS A 127 -7.16 15.36 -11.60
C LYS A 127 -6.60 15.03 -12.98
N VAL A 128 -7.10 13.96 -13.58
CA VAL A 128 -6.66 13.50 -14.91
C VAL A 128 -7.01 14.52 -16.01
N ASP A 129 -8.18 15.15 -15.91
CA ASP A 129 -8.66 16.14 -16.89
C ASP A 129 -7.79 17.40 -16.98
N ASP A 130 -7.04 17.69 -15.92
CA ASP A 130 -6.15 18.85 -15.85
C ASP A 130 -4.76 18.55 -16.46
N LEU A 131 -4.43 17.28 -16.69
CA LEU A 131 -3.11 16.86 -17.21
C LEU A 131 -2.77 17.43 -18.59
N PRO A 132 -3.68 17.49 -19.59
CA PRO A 132 -3.33 18.03 -20.90
C PRO A 132 -2.84 19.48 -20.82
N VAL A 133 -3.59 20.34 -20.11
CA VAL A 133 -3.23 21.75 -19.91
C VAL A 133 -1.94 21.88 -19.09
N TYR A 134 -1.74 20.99 -18.12
CA TYR A 134 -0.52 20.97 -17.32
C TYR A 134 0.71 20.60 -18.16
N TYR A 135 0.63 19.59 -19.03
CA TYR A 135 1.73 19.20 -19.91
C TYR A 135 2.04 20.23 -20.98
N GLU A 136 1.04 20.97 -21.46
CA GLU A 136 1.28 22.11 -22.36
C GLU A 136 2.12 23.20 -21.67
N LYS A 137 1.88 23.45 -20.39
CA LYS A 137 2.62 24.44 -19.59
C LYS A 137 3.96 23.90 -19.06
N ASN A 138 4.04 22.60 -18.84
CA ASN A 138 5.18 21.90 -18.25
C ASN A 138 5.57 20.68 -19.12
N PRO A 139 6.20 20.90 -20.30
CA PRO A 139 6.46 19.82 -21.24
C PRO A 139 7.36 18.71 -20.68
N ALA A 140 8.28 19.04 -19.76
CA ALA A 140 9.14 18.06 -19.08
C ALA A 140 8.37 17.14 -18.11
N ALA A 141 7.19 17.55 -17.64
CA ALA A 141 6.44 16.78 -16.66
C ALA A 141 5.89 15.46 -17.22
N ALA A 142 5.69 15.36 -18.55
CA ALA A 142 5.28 14.11 -19.17
C ALA A 142 6.38 13.04 -19.07
N GLU A 143 7.64 13.42 -19.24
CA GLU A 143 8.80 12.53 -19.08
C GLU A 143 8.98 12.15 -17.60
N THR A 144 8.85 13.12 -16.69
CA THR A 144 8.89 12.86 -15.24
C THR A 144 7.80 11.87 -14.82
N PHE A 145 6.57 12.05 -15.32
CA PHE A 145 5.46 11.13 -15.03
C PHE A 145 5.72 9.74 -15.60
N ALA A 146 6.30 9.61 -16.80
CA ALA A 146 6.69 8.32 -17.35
C ALA A 146 7.78 7.62 -16.53
N ALA A 147 8.82 8.35 -16.10
CA ALA A 147 9.89 7.83 -15.26
C ALA A 147 9.40 7.39 -13.87
N MET A 148 8.47 8.16 -13.29
CA MET A 148 7.80 7.84 -12.04
C MET A 148 7.01 6.52 -12.17
N ASN A 149 6.21 6.34 -13.23
CA ASN A 149 5.47 5.09 -13.45
C ASN A 149 6.40 3.89 -13.60
N ALA A 150 7.50 4.02 -14.36
CA ALA A 150 8.47 2.94 -14.51
C ALA A 150 9.11 2.57 -13.16
N SER A 151 9.38 3.56 -12.30
CA SER A 151 9.91 3.33 -10.95
C SER A 151 8.89 2.64 -10.04
N MET A 152 7.61 3.02 -10.14
CA MET A 152 6.53 2.34 -9.41
C MET A 152 6.37 0.88 -9.86
N GLU A 153 6.43 0.61 -11.16
CA GLU A 153 6.35 -0.75 -11.70
C GLU A 153 7.49 -1.63 -11.17
N GLN A 154 8.72 -1.12 -11.17
CA GLN A 154 9.87 -1.82 -10.61
C GLN A 154 9.75 -2.09 -9.10
N ALA A 155 9.11 -1.18 -8.35
CA ALA A 155 8.89 -1.35 -6.93
C ALA A 155 7.74 -2.33 -6.60
N SER A 156 6.85 -2.60 -7.55
CA SER A 156 5.59 -3.35 -7.36
C SER A 156 5.80 -4.81 -6.95
N ASP A 157 6.74 -5.52 -7.59
CA ASP A 157 6.99 -6.94 -7.28
C ASP A 157 7.49 -7.14 -5.85
N ALA A 158 8.43 -6.29 -5.41
CA ALA A 158 8.97 -6.32 -4.07
C ALA A 158 7.90 -5.96 -3.02
N ALA A 159 7.06 -4.96 -3.30
CA ALA A 159 5.95 -4.60 -2.42
C ALA A 159 4.87 -5.70 -2.35
N THR A 160 4.59 -6.39 -3.46
CA THR A 160 3.67 -7.52 -3.50
C THR A 160 4.18 -8.67 -2.63
N ALA A 161 5.46 -9.01 -2.77
CA ALA A 161 6.09 -10.04 -1.94
C ALA A 161 6.10 -9.66 -0.45
N ALA A 162 6.43 -8.41 -0.11
CA ALA A 162 6.41 -7.91 1.26
C ALA A 162 5.00 -7.90 1.87
N LYS A 163 3.97 -7.50 1.08
CA LYS A 163 2.56 -7.59 1.47
C LYS A 163 2.15 -9.02 1.80
N ALA A 164 2.46 -9.98 0.91
CA ALA A 164 2.12 -11.40 1.12
C ALA A 164 2.83 -11.98 2.36
N LYS A 165 4.10 -11.62 2.57
CA LYS A 165 4.86 -12.00 3.76
C LYS A 165 4.23 -11.45 5.04
N LEU A 166 3.92 -10.15 5.07
CA LEU A 166 3.29 -9.50 6.21
C LEU A 166 1.92 -10.13 6.53
N GLN A 167 1.11 -10.40 5.51
CA GLN A 167 -0.16 -11.12 5.68
C GLN A 167 0.06 -12.49 6.33
N THR A 168 0.97 -13.30 5.77
CA THR A 168 1.27 -14.65 6.27
C THR A 168 1.73 -14.63 7.73
N VAL A 169 2.56 -13.65 8.11
CA VAL A 169 3.05 -13.53 9.48
C VAL A 169 1.94 -13.05 10.42
N ALA A 170 1.12 -12.07 10.01
CA ALA A 170 -0.02 -11.61 10.79
C ALA A 170 -1.04 -12.74 11.05
N GLU A 171 -1.33 -13.57 10.05
CA GLU A 171 -2.20 -14.74 10.18
C GLU A 171 -1.67 -15.76 11.20
N LYS A 172 -0.35 -16.03 11.20
CA LYS A 172 0.30 -16.87 12.22
C LYS A 172 0.12 -16.32 13.63
N GLU A 173 0.17 -14.99 13.76
CA GLU A 173 -0.04 -14.28 15.02
C GLU A 173 -1.52 -14.03 15.36
N LYS A 174 -2.45 -14.55 14.55
CA LYS A 174 -3.91 -14.37 14.67
C LYS A 174 -4.37 -12.91 14.61
N LEU A 175 -3.66 -12.08 13.84
CA LEU A 175 -3.99 -10.69 13.59
C LEU A 175 -4.72 -10.55 12.25
N ASP A 176 -5.89 -9.91 12.25
CA ASP A 176 -6.55 -9.52 11.01
C ASP A 176 -6.12 -8.11 10.60
N ILE A 177 -5.27 -8.07 9.58
CA ILE A 177 -4.79 -6.84 8.93
C ILE A 177 -5.21 -6.77 7.45
N SER A 178 -6.13 -7.63 7.03
CA SER A 178 -6.53 -7.77 5.62
C SER A 178 -7.08 -6.47 5.03
N LYS A 179 -7.95 -5.78 5.78
CA LYS A 179 -8.49 -4.47 5.39
C LYS A 179 -7.38 -3.43 5.19
N PHE A 180 -6.37 -3.43 6.05
CA PHE A 180 -5.21 -2.54 5.90
C PHE A 180 -4.43 -2.87 4.63
N LEU A 181 -4.05 -4.13 4.42
CA LEU A 181 -3.26 -4.54 3.26
C LEU A 181 -4.00 -4.37 1.93
N ASN A 182 -5.32 -4.31 1.94
CA ASN A 182 -6.16 -4.07 0.78
C ASN A 182 -6.64 -2.61 0.65
N GLY A 183 -5.98 -1.67 1.33
CA GLY A 183 -6.23 -0.24 1.19
C GLY A 183 -7.63 0.18 1.66
N GLY A 184 -8.12 -0.46 2.73
CA GLY A 184 -9.45 -0.23 3.27
C GLY A 184 -10.58 -1.01 2.59
N GLN A 185 -10.26 -1.93 1.67
CA GLN A 185 -11.24 -2.82 1.05
C GLN A 185 -11.37 -4.15 1.80
N GLY A 186 -12.62 -4.56 2.03
CA GLY A 186 -12.94 -5.77 2.79
C GLY A 186 -14.17 -5.55 3.67
N GLU A 187 -15.34 -5.60 3.01
CA GLU A 187 -16.73 -5.87 3.43
C GLU A 187 -17.68 -5.13 2.47
#